data_AF-A0AA35WIB3-F1
#
_entry.id   AF-A0AA35WIB3-F1
#
_cell.length_a   1.000
_cell.length_b   1.000
_cell.length_c   1.000
_cell.angle_alpha   90.00
_cell.angle_beta   90.00
_cell.angle_gamma   90.00
#
_symmetry.space_group_name_H-M   'P 1'
#
loop_
_entity.id
_entity.type
_entity.pdbx_description
1 polymer ?
#
loop_
_entity_poly.entity_id
_entity_poly.type
_entity_poly.pdbx_seq_one_letter_code
_entity_poly.pdbx_strand_id
1 'polypeptide(L)'
;MNAPQMRKFMQEEVGLWSPDVFRLDIISAGNSLVCAAYNIFKTRQFSCLFKISPPTFINFILAIQNRYRSTNPYHNHIHAADVLLTTDTLLKAKPLEVTIILLCMYAIPLQIKLQSV
;
A
#
# COMPACT_ATOMS: atom_id res chain seq x y z
N MET A 1 16.28 6.26 -1.73
CA MET A 1 15.72 5.07 -1.04
C MET A 1 16.79 4.45 -0.16
N ASN A 2 16.60 4.44 1.16
CA ASN A 2 17.57 3.87 2.10
C ASN A 2 17.24 2.39 2.35
N ALA A 3 17.80 1.50 1.52
CA ALA A 3 17.42 0.09 1.49
C ALA A 3 17.60 -0.66 2.83
N PRO A 4 18.66 -0.43 3.64
CA PRO A 4 18.78 -1.00 4.98
C PRO A 4 17.66 -0.57 5.93
N GLN A 5 17.34 0.73 5.98
CA GLN A 5 16.27 1.26 6.84
C GLN A 5 14.89 0.72 6.41
N MET A 6 14.65 0.65 5.10
CA MET A 6 13.41 0.10 4.55
C MET A 6 13.21 -1.36 4.96
N ARG A 7 14.25 -2.18 4.83
CA ARG A 7 14.17 -3.61 5.20
C ARG A 7 13.83 -3.78 6.68
N LYS A 8 14.50 -3.00 7.54
CA LYS A 8 14.26 -3.01 8.98
C LYS A 8 12.81 -2.62 9.29
N PHE A 9 12.33 -1.54 8.72
CA PHE A 9 10.94 -1.08 8.88
C PHE A 9 9.92 -2.16 8.46
N MET A 10 10.12 -2.77 7.29
CA MET A 10 9.21 -3.80 6.77
C MET A 10 9.14 -5.05 7.65
N GLN A 11 10.23 -5.38 8.36
CA GLN A 11 10.30 -6.54 9.25
C GLN A 11 9.69 -6.25 10.63
N GLU A 12 9.91 -5.05 11.16
CA GLU A 12 9.58 -4.72 12.55
C GLU A 12 8.20 -4.05 12.69
N GLU A 13 7.78 -3.23 11.72
CA GLU A 13 6.61 -2.36 11.89
C GLU A 13 5.39 -2.80 11.08
N VAL A 14 5.56 -3.32 9.85
CA VAL A 14 4.44 -3.60 8.93
C VAL A 14 3.51 -4.72 9.38
N GLY A 15 3.92 -5.54 10.36
CA GLY A 15 3.06 -6.53 11.01
C GLY A 15 2.25 -6.01 12.20
N LEU A 16 2.51 -4.78 12.64
CA LEU A 16 1.84 -4.17 13.78
C LEU A 16 0.48 -3.56 13.38
N TRP A 17 -0.36 -3.29 14.37
CA TRP A 17 -1.65 -2.62 14.15
C TRP A 17 -1.49 -1.17 13.65
N SER A 18 -0.39 -0.51 14.00
CA SER A 18 -0.16 0.91 13.70
C SER A 18 1.29 1.16 13.31
N PRO A 19 1.71 0.75 12.10
CA PRO A 19 3.03 1.11 11.56
C PRO A 19 3.14 2.64 11.36
N ASP A 20 4.33 3.21 11.54
CA ASP A 20 4.55 4.63 11.25
C ASP A 20 4.60 4.87 9.73
N VAL A 21 3.44 5.12 9.13
CA VAL A 21 3.28 5.34 7.69
C VAL A 21 4.00 6.59 7.19
N PHE A 22 4.17 7.61 8.04
CA PHE A 22 4.90 8.83 7.68
C PHE A 22 6.39 8.54 7.58
N ARG A 23 6.93 7.79 8.54
CA ARG A 23 8.30 7.27 8.47
C ARG A 23 8.50 6.42 7.24
N LEU A 24 7.55 5.54 6.90
CA LEU A 24 7.59 4.75 5.66
C LEU A 24 7.68 5.65 4.42
N ASP A 25 6.93 6.75 4.37
CA ASP A 25 6.97 7.69 3.25
C ASP A 25 8.34 8.36 3.11
N ILE A 26 8.94 8.78 4.23
CA ILE A 26 10.28 9.38 4.26
C ILE A 26 11.34 8.39 3.75
N ILE A 27 11.39 7.17 4.29
CA ILE A 27 12.43 6.18 3.93
C ILE A 27 12.23 5.60 2.52
N SER A 28 10.99 5.62 2.00
CA SER A 28 10.65 5.26 0.62
C SER A 28 10.83 6.39 -0.39
N ALA A 29 11.19 7.60 0.06
CA ALA A 29 11.26 8.80 -0.78
C ALA A 29 9.94 9.09 -1.51
N GLY A 30 8.83 9.14 -0.78
CA GLY A 30 7.50 9.46 -1.31
C GLY A 30 6.79 8.30 -2.00
N ASN A 31 7.21 7.06 -1.73
CA ASN A 31 6.65 5.85 -2.36
C ASN A 31 6.03 4.89 -1.34
N SER A 32 5.47 5.42 -0.26
CA SER A 32 4.88 4.63 0.83
C SER A 32 3.84 3.62 0.32
N LEU A 33 2.93 4.04 -0.57
CA LEU A 33 1.89 3.17 -1.12
C LEU A 33 2.47 2.03 -1.97
N VAL A 34 3.42 2.34 -2.86
CA VAL A 34 4.11 1.31 -3.67
C VAL A 34 4.86 0.33 -2.79
N CYS A 35 5.61 0.82 -1.80
CA CYS A 35 6.38 -0.02 -0.89
C CYS A 35 5.47 -0.92 -0.04
N ALA A 36 4.40 -0.38 0.54
CA ALA A 36 3.41 -1.15 1.30
C ALA A 36 2.73 -2.22 0.44
N ALA A 37 2.23 -1.84 -0.73
CA ALA A 37 1.57 -2.75 -1.65
C ALA A 37 2.49 -3.88 -2.12
N TYR A 38 3.74 -3.55 -2.47
CA TYR A 38 4.70 -4.56 -2.89
C TYR A 38 5.07 -5.53 -1.77
N ASN A 39 5.21 -5.05 -0.53
CA ASN A 39 5.44 -5.91 0.62
C ASN A 39 4.29 -6.91 0.83
N ILE A 40 3.04 -6.45 0.76
CA ILE A 40 1.85 -7.31 0.86
C ILE A 40 1.81 -8.31 -0.31
N PHE A 41 2.03 -7.84 -1.53
CA PHE A 41 2.06 -8.68 -2.74
C PHE A 41 3.08 -9.83 -2.63
N LYS A 42 4.24 -9.55 -2.05
CA LYS A 42 5.30 -10.55 -1.81
C LYS A 42 4.95 -11.49 -0.66
N THR A 43 4.56 -10.96 0.49
CA THR A 43 4.30 -11.75 1.71
C THR A 43 3.10 -12.68 1.56
N ARG A 44 2.07 -12.26 0.82
CA ARG A 44 0.89 -13.09 0.49
C ARG A 44 1.03 -13.95 -0.78
N GLN A 45 2.21 -13.94 -1.43
CA GLN A 45 2.52 -14.73 -2.62
C GLN A 45 1.57 -14.49 -3.82
N PHE A 46 1.05 -13.26 -3.94
CA PHE A 46 0.09 -12.90 -5.00
C PHE A 46 0.66 -12.97 -6.41
N SER A 47 1.98 -12.84 -6.58
CA SER A 47 2.64 -13.08 -7.88
C SER A 47 2.40 -14.49 -8.40
N CYS A 48 2.45 -15.48 -7.52
CA CYS A 48 2.23 -16.89 -7.89
C CYS A 48 0.74 -17.16 -8.11
N LEU A 49 -0.10 -16.70 -7.17
CA LEU A 49 -1.54 -16.93 -7.20
C LEU A 49 -2.22 -16.32 -8.43
N PHE A 50 -1.89 -15.08 -8.77
CA PHE A 50 -2.51 -14.36 -9.88
C PHE A 50 -1.67 -14.36 -11.17
N LYS A 51 -0.48 -14.96 -11.16
CA LYS A 51 0.47 -14.96 -12.28
C LYS A 51 0.81 -13.55 -12.79
N ILE A 52 0.88 -12.58 -11.87
CA ILE A 52 1.24 -11.19 -12.17
C ILE A 52 2.74 -11.00 -11.93
N SER A 53 3.45 -10.47 -12.93
CA SER A 53 4.87 -10.17 -12.79
C SER A 53 5.11 -9.01 -11.81
N PRO A 54 6.17 -9.04 -10.99
CA PRO A 54 6.50 -7.92 -10.09
C PRO A 54 6.58 -6.55 -10.78
N PRO A 55 7.22 -6.40 -11.97
CA PRO A 55 7.24 -5.14 -12.69
C PRO A 55 5.84 -4.65 -13.10
N THR A 56 4.97 -5.55 -13.58
CA THR A 56 3.58 -5.21 -13.93
C THR A 56 2.84 -4.67 -12.71
N PHE A 57 2.97 -5.34 -11.56
CA PHE A 57 2.31 -4.91 -10.32
C PHE A 57 2.84 -3.55 -9.84
N ILE A 58 4.17 -3.36 -9.81
CA ILE A 58 4.78 -2.09 -9.40
C ILE A 58 4.31 -0.94 -10.29
N ASN A 59 4.33 -1.12 -11.62
CA ASN A 59 3.85 -0.11 -12.56
C ASN A 59 2.37 0.23 -12.35
N PHE A 60 1.55 -0.77 -12.05
CA PHE A 60 0.13 -0.56 -11.75
C PHE A 60 -0.06 0.27 -10.48
N ILE A 61 0.63 -0.06 -9.38
CA ILE A 61 0.54 0.72 -8.13
C ILE A 61 1.11 2.12 -8.30
N LEU A 62 2.21 2.29 -9.04
CA LEU A 62 2.75 3.62 -9.36
C LEU A 62 1.72 4.48 -10.10
N ALA A 63 1.02 3.90 -11.08
CA ALA A 63 -0.04 4.60 -11.80
C ALA A 63 -1.21 5.00 -10.90
N ILE A 64 -1.53 4.21 -9.87
CA ILE A 64 -2.52 4.55 -8.84
C ILE A 64 -1.99 5.66 -7.92
N GLN A 65 -0.78 5.52 -7.40
CA GLN A 65 -0.15 6.46 -6.48
C GLN A 65 -0.08 7.86 -7.10
N ASN A 66 0.33 7.97 -8.37
CA ASN A 66 0.44 9.23 -9.08
C ASN A 66 -0.91 9.94 -9.32
N ARG A 67 -2.04 9.28 -9.06
CA ARG A 67 -3.37 9.89 -9.13
C ARG A 67 -3.84 10.46 -7.79
N TYR A 68 -3.18 10.12 -6.68
CA TYR A 68 -3.37 10.83 -5.43
C TYR A 68 -2.75 12.22 -5.51
N ARG A 69 -3.48 13.24 -5.04
CA ARG A 69 -2.96 14.60 -4.96
C ARG A 69 -2.07 14.73 -3.72
N SER A 70 -0.77 14.87 -3.91
CA SER A 70 0.19 15.11 -2.82
C SER A 70 -0.10 16.40 -2.03
N THR A 71 -0.77 17.36 -2.65
CA THR A 71 -1.19 18.62 -2.01
C THR A 71 -2.44 18.48 -1.14
N ASN A 72 -3.17 17.36 -1.23
CA ASN A 72 -4.27 17.12 -0.30
C ASN A 72 -3.70 16.82 1.09
N PRO A 73 -4.12 17.54 2.14
CA PRO A 73 -3.56 17.37 3.48
C PRO A 73 -3.88 16.02 4.12
N TYR A 74 -4.89 15.29 3.61
CA TYR A 74 -5.31 14.01 4.18
C TYR A 74 -5.41 12.89 3.13
N HIS A 75 -6.26 12.99 2.09
CA HIS A 75 -6.36 11.89 1.10
C HIS A 75 -5.29 12.03 0.02
N ASN A 76 -4.07 11.74 0.41
CA ASN A 76 -2.91 11.56 -0.45
C ASN A 76 -2.46 10.09 -0.41
N HIS A 77 -1.34 9.79 -1.06
CA HIS A 77 -0.81 8.43 -1.13
C HIS A 77 -0.39 7.87 0.23
N ILE A 78 -0.04 8.71 1.20
CA ILE A 78 0.32 8.29 2.56
C ILE A 78 -0.90 7.67 3.25
N HIS A 79 -2.05 8.36 3.20
CA HIS A 79 -3.29 7.82 3.74
C HIS A 79 -3.73 6.53 3.04
N ALA A 80 -3.53 6.43 1.73
CA ALA A 80 -3.79 5.19 0.99
C ALA A 80 -2.90 4.03 1.47
N ALA A 81 -1.63 4.31 1.78
CA ALA A 81 -0.71 3.32 2.33
C ALA A 81 -1.15 2.86 3.73
N ASP A 82 -1.59 3.79 4.59
CA ASP A 82 -2.10 3.50 5.93
C ASP A 82 -3.31 2.55 5.88
N VAL A 83 -4.34 2.92 5.11
CA VAL A 83 -5.55 2.10 4.92
C VAL A 83 -5.21 0.70 4.40
N LEU A 84 -4.26 0.60 3.45
CA LEU A 84 -3.82 -0.68 2.90
C LEU A 84 -3.14 -1.56 3.97
N LEU A 85 -2.25 -0.99 4.79
CA LEU A 85 -1.57 -1.71 5.87
C LEU A 85 -2.54 -2.14 6.97
N THR A 86 -3.45 -1.26 7.41
CA THR A 86 -4.49 -1.62 8.39
C THR A 86 -5.41 -2.72 7.87
N THR A 87 -5.79 -2.66 6.59
CA THR A 87 -6.59 -3.72 5.96
C THR A 87 -5.83 -5.05 5.95
N ASP A 88 -4.54 -5.04 5.59
CA ASP A 88 -3.71 -6.24 5.61
C ASP A 88 -3.63 -6.86 7.01
N THR A 89 -3.45 -6.04 8.05
CA THR A 89 -3.43 -6.48 9.45
C THR A 89 -4.79 -7.04 9.90
N LEU A 90 -5.90 -6.38 9.56
CA LEU A 90 -7.25 -6.87 9.82
C LEU A 90 -7.51 -8.25 9.20
N LEU A 91 -7.08 -8.44 7.95
CA LEU A 91 -7.23 -9.71 7.22
C LEU A 91 -6.33 -10.84 7.76
N LYS A 92 -5.33 -10.53 8.60
CA LYS A 92 -4.56 -11.56 9.32
C LYS A 92 -5.27 -12.02 10.59
N ALA A 93 -6.08 -11.17 11.22
CA ALA A 93 -6.76 -11.46 12.48
C ALA A 93 -7.98 -12.39 12.32
N LYS A 94 -8.64 -12.37 11.16
CA LYS A 94 -9.71 -13.31 10.79
C LYS A 94 -9.55 -13.69 9.33
N PRO A 95 -9.76 -14.97 8.93
CA PRO A 95 -9.74 -15.38 7.53
C PRO A 95 -10.97 -14.81 6.81
N LEU A 96 -10.89 -13.53 6.45
CA LEU A 96 -11.75 -12.90 5.47
C LEU A 96 -11.12 -13.12 4.10
N GLU A 97 -11.93 -13.57 3.13
CA GLU A 97 -11.45 -13.93 1.80
C GLU A 97 -10.83 -12.74 1.05
N VAL A 98 -9.87 -13.09 0.19
CA VAL A 98 -9.01 -12.27 -0.69
C VAL A 98 -9.74 -11.13 -1.44
N THR A 99 -11.06 -11.21 -1.55
CA THR A 99 -11.99 -10.25 -2.16
C THR A 99 -11.82 -8.82 -1.62
N ILE A 100 -11.45 -8.62 -0.35
CA ILE A 100 -11.34 -7.29 0.26
C ILE A 100 -10.12 -6.50 -0.24
N ILE A 101 -8.99 -7.15 -0.53
CA ILE A 101 -7.79 -6.44 -1.01
C ILE A 101 -8.03 -5.84 -2.40
N LEU A 102 -8.66 -6.62 -3.28
CA LEU A 102 -9.09 -6.12 -4.59
C LEU A 102 -10.09 -4.96 -4.42
N LEU A 103 -11.06 -5.07 -3.51
CA LEU A 103 -12.03 -4.01 -3.24
C LEU A 103 -11.40 -2.72 -2.70
N CYS A 104 -10.36 -2.80 -1.85
CA CYS A 104 -9.59 -1.63 -1.44
C CYS A 104 -8.85 -1.00 -2.63
N MET A 105 -8.32 -1.80 -3.56
CA MET A 105 -7.75 -1.26 -4.81
C MET A 105 -8.80 -0.61 -5.72
N TYR A 106 -10.06 -1.05 -5.68
CA TYR A 106 -11.20 -0.45 -6.41
C TYR A 106 -11.86 0.75 -5.68
N ALA A 107 -11.74 0.85 -4.35
CA ALA A 107 -12.24 1.99 -3.57
C ALA A 107 -11.34 3.23 -3.71
N ILE A 108 -10.05 3.05 -4.01
CA ILE A 108 -9.09 4.12 -4.30
C ILE A 108 -9.53 5.00 -5.51
N PRO A 109 -9.98 4.43 -6.64
CA PRO A 109 -10.65 5.17 -7.73
C PRO A 109 -11.85 6.02 -7.28
N LEU A 110 -12.62 5.56 -6.27
CA LEU A 110 -13.82 6.27 -5.80
C LEU A 110 -13.45 7.56 -5.05
N GLN A 111 -12.35 7.55 -4.27
CA GLN A 111 -11.82 8.77 -3.63
C GLN A 111 -11.20 9.76 -4.63
N ILE A 112 -10.55 9.28 -5.70
CA ILE A 112 -10.02 10.15 -6.77
C ILE A 112 -11.13 10.97 -7.44
N LYS A 113 -12.34 10.41 -7.56
CA LYS A 113 -13.52 11.09 -8.13
C LYS A 113 -14.18 12.10 -7.17
N LEU A 114 -13.95 11.97 -5.86
CA LEU A 114 -14.49 12.87 -4.84
C LEU A 114 -13.59 14.09 -4.58
N GLN A 115 -12.34 14.05 -5.01
CA GLN A 115 -11.40 15.18 -4.90
C GLN A 115 -11.44 16.15 -6.09
N SER A 116 -12.25 15.87 -7.12
CA SER A 116 -12.46 16.76 -8.26
C SER A 116 -13.59 17.78 -8.06
N VAL A 117 -14.06 17.97 -6.82
CA VAL A 117 -14.95 19.06 -6.42
C VAL A 117 -14.16 20.12 -5.67
#